data_AF-A0A3B0TD03-F1
#
_entry.id   AF-A0A3B0TD03-F1
#
_cell.length_a   1.000
_cell.length_b   1.000
_cell.length_c   1.000
_cell.angle_alpha   90.00
_cell.angle_beta   90.00
_cell.angle_gamma   90.00
#
_symmetry.space_group_name_H-M   'P 1'
#
loop_
_entity.id
_entity.type
_entity.pdbx_description
1 polymer ?
#
loop_
_entity_poly.entity_id
_entity_poly.type
_entity_poly.pdbx_seq_one_letter_code
_entity_poly.pdbx_strand_id
1 'polypeptide(L)'
;MLLTRICLFLGAASLFFVKGGHEGLTMMYPNTTGLPASSVEKTIVSFNDTIPNDTLYTLKSEEGYPVSYFRKIETGVCIDGKCRIMNIILHWAITGRYLGFELPKGEFLSKTEHVKFSHEEYQRLHKLLSNPYSLLANFTIYELIPQKNTNAGKVDAISAATIAGVSDYIVKGAVYTSYTLWHIVYGNTRSAIIRKTEQALTPELVQLILKSPNMEDKAWGLSHINGFVEFTPGVQSSVLNFIQNEDYYLSEKAINAIAPENLASDSLQLRLFDKFDTVNFGLKLLILDKLKEAPVLNAQVAEKLAAGLNGYRGSVTNNILRLFAKHQISTPGICRLTAELLQHQNSFISRKAYQYLSGITIHDKKINRLIHKYKSKHQL
;
A
#
# COMPACT_ATOMS: atom_id res chain seq x y z
N MET A 1 -42.24 -33.01 3.86
CA MET A 1 -41.26 -33.10 2.76
C MET A 1 -40.81 -31.68 2.42
N LEU A 2 -39.87 -31.15 3.19
CA LEU A 2 -39.27 -29.83 2.98
C LEU A 2 -37.80 -29.99 3.36
N LEU A 3 -36.90 -29.98 2.38
CA LEU A 3 -35.46 -30.18 2.57
C LEU A 3 -34.75 -28.85 2.34
N THR A 4 -34.41 -28.22 3.45
CA THR A 4 -33.59 -27.01 3.56
C THR A 4 -32.17 -27.34 3.12
N ARG A 5 -31.68 -26.73 2.04
CA ARG A 5 -30.26 -26.83 1.64
C ARG A 5 -29.46 -25.74 2.37
N ILE A 6 -28.64 -26.20 3.31
CA ILE A 6 -27.56 -25.43 3.93
C ILE A 6 -26.40 -25.38 2.94
N CYS A 7 -26.08 -24.19 2.42
CA CYS A 7 -24.84 -23.94 1.69
C CYS A 7 -23.69 -23.73 2.69
N LEU A 8 -22.86 -24.75 2.85
CA LEU A 8 -21.56 -24.64 3.51
C LEU A 8 -20.57 -23.98 2.53
N PHE A 9 -20.09 -22.80 2.89
CA PHE A 9 -18.91 -22.17 2.28
C PHE A 9 -17.66 -22.95 2.70
N LEU A 10 -17.11 -23.76 1.79
CA LEU A 10 -15.75 -24.30 1.92
C LEU A 10 -14.77 -23.27 1.37
N GLY A 11 -13.90 -22.78 2.24
CA GLY A 11 -12.81 -21.86 1.90
C GLY A 11 -11.88 -22.47 0.86
N ALA A 12 -11.53 -21.68 -0.15
CA ALA A 12 -10.55 -22.03 -1.16
C ALA A 12 -9.17 -22.14 -0.50
N ALA A 13 -8.70 -23.37 -0.32
CA ALA A 13 -7.30 -23.65 -0.04
C ALA A 13 -6.49 -23.37 -1.32
N SER A 14 -5.58 -22.41 -1.26
CA SER A 14 -4.61 -22.12 -2.31
C SER A 14 -3.78 -23.38 -2.59
N LEU A 15 -3.99 -23.98 -3.76
CA LEU A 15 -3.23 -25.14 -4.23
C LEU A 15 -1.80 -24.71 -4.61
N PHE A 16 -0.82 -25.15 -3.82
CA PHE A 16 0.58 -25.17 -4.23
C PHE A 16 0.77 -26.33 -5.22
N PHE A 17 0.98 -26.01 -6.50
CA PHE A 17 1.43 -27.01 -7.46
C PHE A 17 2.95 -27.23 -7.30
N VAL A 18 3.33 -28.36 -6.70
CA VAL A 18 4.68 -28.91 -6.81
C VAL A 18 4.59 -30.10 -7.75
N LYS A 19 4.96 -29.91 -9.03
CA LYS A 19 5.24 -31.04 -9.92
C LYS A 19 6.65 -31.53 -9.63
N GLY A 20 6.76 -32.67 -8.96
CA GLY A 20 8.02 -33.37 -8.76
C GLY A 20 8.29 -34.34 -9.91
N GLY A 21 9.32 -34.06 -10.71
CA GLY A 21 9.88 -35.02 -11.68
C GLY A 21 10.71 -34.34 -12.76
N HIS A 22 12.04 -34.31 -12.63
CA HIS A 22 13.04 -33.89 -13.63
C HIS A 22 12.79 -32.59 -14.44
N GLU A 23 11.81 -31.78 -14.05
CA GLU A 23 11.49 -30.43 -14.49
C GLU A 23 12.18 -29.43 -13.51
N GLY A 24 12.46 -28.21 -13.97
CA GLY A 24 13.10 -27.17 -13.13
C GLY A 24 12.32 -26.90 -11.83
N LEU A 25 12.99 -26.34 -10.81
CA LEU A 25 12.32 -25.96 -9.57
C LEU A 25 11.61 -24.62 -9.76
N THR A 26 10.31 -24.54 -9.44
CA THR A 26 9.53 -23.30 -9.49
C THR A 26 8.84 -23.06 -8.14
N MET A 27 8.96 -21.84 -7.61
CA MET A 27 8.23 -21.39 -6.41
C MET A 27 7.58 -20.05 -6.70
N MET A 28 6.24 -19.98 -6.70
CA MET A 28 5.49 -18.81 -7.17
C MET A 28 4.26 -18.51 -6.31
N TYR A 29 4.08 -17.23 -5.98
CA TYR A 29 2.84 -16.64 -5.48
C TYR A 29 1.94 -16.17 -6.63
N PRO A 30 0.62 -15.98 -6.38
CA PRO A 30 -0.29 -15.42 -7.37
C PRO A 30 0.11 -14.00 -7.83
N ASN A 31 -0.10 -13.74 -9.12
CA ASN A 31 0.10 -12.42 -9.71
C ASN A 31 -0.99 -11.42 -9.25
N THR A 32 -0.80 -10.13 -9.58
CA THR A 32 -1.68 -9.05 -9.11
C THR A 32 -3.07 -9.08 -9.75
N THR A 33 -3.17 -9.36 -11.05
CA THR A 33 -4.42 -9.16 -11.82
C THR A 33 -5.29 -10.42 -11.90
N GLY A 34 -4.74 -11.58 -11.59
CA GLY A 34 -5.36 -12.89 -11.81
C GLY A 34 -5.44 -13.30 -13.29
N LEU A 35 -4.95 -12.46 -14.21
CA LEU A 35 -5.00 -12.74 -15.63
C LEU A 35 -3.92 -13.75 -16.04
N PRO A 36 -4.20 -14.62 -17.03
CA PRO A 36 -3.20 -15.49 -17.62
C PRO A 36 -2.24 -14.68 -18.52
N ALA A 37 -1.00 -15.13 -18.61
CA ALA A 37 -0.05 -14.60 -19.58
C ALA A 37 -0.27 -15.24 -20.95
N SER A 38 -0.31 -14.41 -22.00
CA SER A 38 -0.49 -14.79 -23.39
C SER A 38 0.76 -14.49 -24.25
N SER A 39 1.50 -13.43 -23.93
CA SER A 39 2.71 -13.04 -24.66
C SER A 39 3.83 -12.53 -23.77
N VAL A 40 5.05 -12.46 -24.33
CA VAL A 40 6.26 -11.98 -23.66
C VAL A 40 6.86 -10.82 -24.45
N GLU A 41 6.98 -9.66 -23.81
CA GLU A 41 7.74 -8.52 -24.33
C GLU A 41 9.12 -8.47 -23.67
N LYS A 42 10.15 -8.07 -24.44
CA LYS A 42 11.52 -7.85 -23.93
C LYS A 42 11.84 -6.37 -24.00
N THR A 43 12.38 -5.82 -22.91
CA THR A 43 12.86 -4.43 -22.86
C THR A 43 14.27 -4.41 -22.29
N ILE A 44 15.18 -3.66 -22.92
CA ILE A 44 16.51 -3.39 -22.37
C ILE A 44 16.40 -2.26 -21.36
N VAL A 45 16.91 -2.47 -20.14
CA VAL A 45 16.86 -1.52 -19.04
C VAL A 45 18.25 -1.41 -18.43
N SER A 46 18.79 -0.19 -18.32
CA SER A 46 20.00 0.05 -17.54
C SER A 46 19.66 -0.06 -16.06
N PHE A 47 19.89 -1.24 -15.46
CA PHE A 47 19.64 -1.46 -14.04
C PHE A 47 20.71 -0.85 -13.14
N ASN A 48 21.86 -0.43 -13.71
CA ASN A 48 23.00 0.08 -12.95
C ASN A 48 23.44 -0.91 -11.85
N ASP A 49 23.48 -2.20 -12.19
CA ASP A 49 23.99 -3.27 -11.34
C ASP A 49 25.11 -4.04 -12.03
N THR A 50 25.73 -4.98 -11.33
CA THR A 50 26.85 -5.77 -11.85
C THR A 50 26.40 -7.06 -12.53
N ILE A 51 25.10 -7.23 -12.82
CA ILE A 51 24.56 -8.46 -13.40
C ILE A 51 24.61 -8.32 -14.93
N PRO A 52 25.25 -9.23 -15.68
CA PRO A 52 25.51 -9.08 -17.12
C PRO A 52 24.28 -8.98 -18.05
N ASN A 53 23.06 -9.13 -17.53
CA ASN A 53 21.83 -9.17 -18.33
C ASN A 53 20.91 -7.98 -18.01
N ASP A 54 20.78 -7.07 -18.97
CA ASP A 54 19.92 -5.88 -18.88
C ASP A 54 18.50 -6.07 -19.43
N THR A 55 18.11 -7.31 -19.71
CA THR A 55 16.77 -7.60 -20.27
C THR A 55 15.73 -7.76 -19.16
N LEU A 56 14.72 -6.89 -19.14
CA LEU A 56 13.47 -7.08 -18.43
C LEU A 56 12.44 -7.76 -19.34
N TYR A 57 11.86 -8.86 -18.88
CA TYR A 57 10.79 -9.54 -19.59
C TYR A 57 9.45 -9.18 -18.95
N THR A 58 8.48 -8.79 -19.77
CA THR A 58 7.10 -8.48 -19.34
C THR A 58 6.18 -9.54 -19.86
N LEU A 59 5.48 -10.24 -18.96
CA LEU A 59 4.38 -11.12 -19.32
C LEU A 59 3.11 -10.28 -19.48
N LYS A 60 2.42 -10.42 -20.61
CA LYS A 60 1.20 -9.68 -20.92
C LYS A 60 0.00 -10.59 -21.08
N SER A 61 -1.19 -10.11 -20.71
CA SER A 61 -2.46 -10.76 -21.00
C SER A 61 -2.82 -10.66 -22.49
N GLU A 62 -3.88 -11.34 -22.90
CA GLU A 62 -4.40 -11.27 -24.27
C GLU A 62 -4.84 -9.84 -24.63
N GLU A 63 -5.42 -9.12 -23.67
CA GLU A 63 -5.83 -7.71 -23.78
C GLU A 63 -4.65 -6.73 -23.74
N GLY A 64 -3.42 -7.22 -23.56
CA GLY A 64 -2.20 -6.42 -23.58
C GLY A 64 -1.78 -5.82 -22.24
N TYR A 65 -2.50 -6.10 -21.14
CA TYR A 65 -2.11 -5.63 -19.80
C TYR A 65 -0.86 -6.34 -19.29
N PRO A 66 0.04 -5.66 -18.57
CA PRO A 66 1.12 -6.34 -17.87
C PRO A 66 0.55 -7.24 -16.76
N VAL A 67 1.02 -8.48 -16.70
CA VAL A 67 0.61 -9.50 -15.72
C VAL A 67 1.69 -9.69 -14.66
N SER A 68 2.94 -9.75 -15.09
CA SER A 68 4.12 -9.86 -14.22
C SER A 68 5.39 -9.54 -15.01
N TYR A 69 6.49 -9.40 -14.28
CA TYR A 69 7.81 -9.19 -14.85
C TYR A 69 8.75 -10.30 -14.38
N PHE A 70 9.75 -10.62 -15.20
CA PHE A 70 10.84 -11.48 -14.77
C PHE A 70 12.18 -11.04 -15.35
N ARG A 71 13.25 -11.43 -14.68
CA ARG A 71 14.64 -11.24 -15.13
C ARG A 71 15.41 -12.53 -14.89
N LYS A 72 16.24 -12.88 -15.87
CA LYS A 72 17.19 -13.99 -15.74
C LYS A 72 18.48 -13.46 -15.11
N ILE A 73 18.84 -14.01 -13.98
CA ILE A 73 19.97 -13.56 -13.15
C ILE A 73 21.07 -14.60 -13.24
N GLU A 74 22.23 -14.16 -13.70
CA GLU A 74 23.47 -14.94 -13.71
C GLU A 74 24.51 -14.14 -12.95
N THR A 75 24.87 -14.60 -11.74
CA THR A 75 25.81 -13.87 -10.88
C THR A 75 26.60 -14.79 -9.95
N GLY A 76 27.81 -14.38 -9.58
CA GLY A 76 28.63 -15.08 -8.60
C GLY A 76 28.08 -14.88 -7.18
N VAL A 77 27.96 -15.97 -6.42
CA VAL A 77 27.40 -15.94 -5.06
C VAL A 77 28.43 -16.17 -3.95
N CYS A 78 29.68 -15.70 -4.12
CA CYS A 78 30.66 -15.74 -3.05
C CYS A 78 31.82 -14.74 -3.17
N ILE A 79 32.56 -14.62 -2.06
CA ILE A 79 33.58 -13.59 -1.84
C ILE A 79 34.88 -13.88 -2.63
N ASP A 80 35.21 -15.14 -2.87
CA ASP A 80 36.48 -15.55 -3.48
C ASP A 80 36.38 -15.79 -5.00
N GLY A 81 35.20 -15.59 -5.59
CA GLY A 81 34.96 -15.73 -7.03
C GLY A 81 35.10 -17.15 -7.58
N LYS A 82 35.29 -18.16 -6.71
CA LYS A 82 35.50 -19.57 -7.12
C LYS A 82 34.20 -20.38 -7.17
N CYS A 83 33.09 -19.80 -6.73
CA CYS A 83 31.84 -20.52 -6.65
C CYS A 83 31.16 -20.64 -8.00
N ARG A 84 30.33 -21.69 -8.11
CA ARG A 84 29.40 -21.86 -9.21
C ARG A 84 28.57 -20.59 -9.38
N ILE A 85 28.46 -20.13 -10.63
CA ILE A 85 27.56 -19.04 -11.02
C ILE A 85 26.13 -19.47 -10.70
N MET A 86 25.41 -18.63 -9.95
CA MET A 86 24.00 -18.83 -9.71
C MET A 86 23.22 -18.45 -10.96
N ASN A 87 22.42 -19.38 -11.49
CA ASN A 87 21.48 -19.13 -12.58
C ASN A 87 20.05 -19.31 -12.05
N ILE A 88 19.30 -18.22 -12.00
CA ILE A 88 17.97 -18.15 -11.42
C ILE A 88 17.11 -17.14 -12.19
N ILE A 89 15.84 -17.46 -12.37
CA ILE A 89 14.85 -16.53 -12.92
C ILE A 89 14.05 -15.98 -11.75
N LEU A 90 14.04 -14.67 -11.58
CA LEU A 90 13.26 -14.00 -10.55
C LEU A 90 12.01 -13.37 -11.15
N HIS A 91 10.90 -13.44 -10.43
CA HIS A 91 9.60 -12.95 -10.86
C HIS A 91 9.04 -11.89 -9.89
N TRP A 92 8.43 -10.87 -10.45
CA TRP A 92 7.79 -9.77 -9.74
C TRP A 92 6.39 -9.52 -10.26
N ALA A 93 5.54 -9.06 -9.35
CA ALA A 93 4.23 -8.55 -9.64
C ALA A 93 4.37 -7.18 -10.31
N ILE A 94 3.31 -6.71 -10.97
CA ILE A 94 3.39 -5.40 -11.64
C ILE A 94 3.58 -4.24 -10.67
N THR A 95 3.20 -4.43 -9.40
CA THR A 95 3.42 -3.50 -8.28
C THR A 95 4.85 -3.56 -7.70
N GLY A 96 5.72 -4.39 -8.28
CA GLY A 96 7.10 -4.60 -7.80
C GLY A 96 7.21 -5.52 -6.58
N ARG A 97 6.12 -6.17 -6.16
CA ARG A 97 6.14 -7.21 -5.11
C ARG A 97 6.79 -8.49 -5.65
N TYR A 98 7.60 -9.17 -4.85
CA TYR A 98 8.17 -10.47 -5.21
C TYR A 98 7.06 -11.52 -5.45
N LEU A 99 7.13 -12.23 -6.58
CA LEU A 99 6.25 -13.37 -6.87
C LEU A 99 6.94 -14.69 -6.61
N GLY A 100 8.20 -14.83 -6.99
CA GLY A 100 8.79 -16.15 -7.00
C GLY A 100 10.11 -16.25 -7.74
N PHE A 101 10.60 -17.48 -7.82
CA PHE A 101 11.78 -17.80 -8.61
C PHE A 101 11.66 -19.16 -9.30
N GLU A 102 12.44 -19.32 -10.36
CA GLU A 102 12.63 -20.57 -11.08
C GLU A 102 14.11 -20.91 -11.21
N LEU A 103 14.45 -22.18 -11.09
CA LEU A 103 15.76 -22.71 -11.42
C LEU A 103 15.69 -23.49 -12.73
N PRO A 104 16.51 -23.14 -13.74
CA PRO A 104 16.63 -23.92 -14.95
C PRO A 104 16.96 -25.39 -14.67
N LYS A 105 16.63 -26.26 -15.62
CA LYS A 105 16.87 -27.71 -15.48
C LYS A 105 18.36 -27.98 -15.21
N GLY A 106 18.65 -28.68 -14.12
CA GLY A 106 20.02 -29.03 -13.71
C GLY A 106 20.71 -27.99 -12.82
N GLU A 107 20.09 -26.83 -12.62
CA GLU A 107 20.58 -25.80 -11.69
C GLU A 107 20.13 -26.08 -10.25
N PHE A 108 20.94 -25.63 -9.30
CA PHE A 108 20.65 -25.69 -7.87
C PHE A 108 21.36 -24.56 -7.12
N LEU A 109 20.74 -24.09 -6.04
CA LEU A 109 21.39 -23.21 -5.08
C LEU A 109 22.25 -24.03 -4.11
N SER A 110 23.38 -23.44 -3.70
CA SER A 110 24.30 -24.08 -2.77
C SER A 110 24.63 -23.17 -1.59
N LYS A 111 24.91 -23.83 -0.46
CA LYS A 111 25.43 -23.25 0.78
C LYS A 111 26.97 -23.17 0.71
N THR A 112 27.58 -22.74 1.81
CA THR A 112 29.02 -22.93 2.06
C THR A 112 29.42 -24.38 1.76
N GLU A 113 30.63 -24.57 1.23
CA GLU A 113 31.15 -25.89 0.82
C GLU A 113 30.38 -26.58 -0.31
N HIS A 114 29.63 -25.81 -1.12
CA HIS A 114 28.88 -26.30 -2.29
C HIS A 114 27.77 -27.31 -1.97
N VAL A 115 27.32 -27.38 -0.71
CA VAL A 115 26.21 -28.26 -0.30
C VAL A 115 24.90 -27.74 -0.92
N LYS A 116 24.19 -28.60 -1.66
CA LYS A 116 22.91 -28.24 -2.29
C LYS A 116 21.85 -27.85 -1.26
N PHE A 117 20.96 -26.95 -1.64
CA PHE A 117 19.77 -26.64 -0.86
C PHE A 117 18.81 -27.84 -0.79
N SER A 118 18.25 -28.08 0.40
CA SER A 118 17.10 -28.97 0.57
C SER A 118 15.80 -28.28 0.13
N HIS A 119 14.70 -29.05 0.02
CA HIS A 119 13.40 -28.48 -0.31
C HIS A 119 12.92 -27.45 0.73
N GLU A 120 13.12 -27.74 2.00
CA GLU A 120 12.78 -26.85 3.12
C GLU A 120 13.61 -25.55 3.07
N GLU A 121 14.87 -25.63 2.62
CA GLU A 121 15.72 -24.47 2.44
C GLU A 121 15.25 -23.58 1.28
N TYR A 122 14.72 -24.16 0.20
CA TYR A 122 14.05 -23.39 -0.85
C TYR A 122 12.77 -22.72 -0.36
N GLN A 123 11.92 -23.43 0.38
CA GLN A 123 10.72 -22.85 1.00
C GLN A 123 11.09 -21.71 1.95
N ARG A 124 12.14 -21.89 2.74
CA ARG A 124 12.67 -20.86 3.64
C ARG A 124 13.15 -19.65 2.87
N LEU A 125 13.93 -19.84 1.80
CA LEU A 125 14.39 -18.77 0.92
C LEU A 125 13.20 -18.02 0.31
N HIS A 126 12.21 -18.73 -0.22
CA HIS A 126 11.02 -18.13 -0.83
C HIS A 126 10.28 -17.22 0.16
N LYS A 127 10.10 -17.66 1.41
CA LYS A 127 9.51 -16.85 2.49
C LYS A 127 10.39 -15.64 2.88
N LEU A 128 11.71 -15.77 2.83
CA LEU A 128 12.62 -14.67 3.11
C LEU A 128 12.56 -13.60 2.02
N LEU A 129 12.54 -14.01 0.75
CA LEU A 129 12.44 -13.12 -0.40
C LEU A 129 11.06 -12.46 -0.52
N SER A 130 10.03 -13.01 0.11
CA SER A 130 8.71 -12.38 0.18
C SER A 130 8.58 -11.33 1.29
N ASN A 131 9.60 -11.15 2.14
CA ASN A 131 9.58 -10.17 3.23
C ASN A 131 10.31 -8.87 2.83
N PRO A 132 9.56 -7.77 2.52
CA PRO A 132 10.18 -6.48 2.21
C PRO A 132 10.80 -5.80 3.43
N TYR A 133 10.48 -6.22 4.66
CA TYR A 133 10.98 -5.65 5.91
C TYR A 133 12.11 -6.47 6.53
N SER A 134 12.86 -7.21 5.72
CA SER A 134 14.01 -7.99 6.19
C SER A 134 15.09 -7.07 6.78
N LEU A 135 15.71 -7.47 7.90
CA LEU A 135 16.85 -6.74 8.45
C LEU A 135 18.07 -6.75 7.52
N LEU A 136 18.11 -7.63 6.51
CA LEU A 136 19.15 -7.63 5.47
C LEU A 136 19.31 -6.26 4.79
N ALA A 137 18.24 -5.46 4.72
CA ALA A 137 18.26 -4.10 4.17
C ALA A 137 19.26 -3.18 4.88
N ASN A 138 19.56 -3.46 6.15
CA ASN A 138 20.34 -2.59 7.04
C ASN A 138 21.80 -3.04 7.16
N PHE A 139 22.21 -4.06 6.42
CA PHE A 139 23.57 -4.61 6.48
C PHE A 139 24.24 -4.58 5.11
N THR A 140 25.54 -4.38 5.12
CA THR A 140 26.43 -4.74 4.02
C THR A 140 26.76 -6.24 4.11
N ILE A 141 27.06 -6.87 2.97
CA ILE A 141 27.47 -8.29 2.98
C ILE A 141 28.69 -8.54 3.89
N TYR A 142 29.60 -7.57 4.01
CA TYR A 142 30.82 -7.67 4.83
C TYR A 142 30.55 -7.67 6.33
N GLU A 143 29.44 -7.08 6.76
CA GLU A 143 29.01 -7.14 8.16
C GLU A 143 28.40 -8.51 8.48
N LEU A 144 27.88 -9.24 7.48
CA LEU A 144 27.20 -10.52 7.70
C LEU A 144 28.12 -11.74 7.68
N ILE A 145 29.38 -11.55 7.31
CA ILE A 145 30.39 -12.59 7.15
C ILE A 145 31.54 -12.37 8.15
N PRO A 146 32.11 -13.43 8.72
CA PRO A 146 33.29 -13.29 9.57
C PRO A 146 34.44 -12.65 8.78
N GLN A 147 35.02 -11.57 9.32
CA GLN A 147 36.22 -10.98 8.73
C GLN A 147 37.41 -11.90 8.98
N LYS A 148 38.22 -12.14 7.95
CA LYS A 148 39.43 -12.96 8.06
C LYS A 148 40.48 -12.17 8.84
N ASN A 149 40.75 -12.55 10.09
CA ASN A 149 41.84 -11.99 10.87
C ASN A 149 43.16 -12.28 10.15
N THR A 150 43.81 -11.25 9.59
CA THR A 150 45.08 -11.39 8.86
C THR A 150 46.30 -11.65 9.77
N ASN A 151 46.11 -11.74 11.09
CA ASN A 151 47.21 -11.84 12.06
C ASN A 151 47.25 -13.14 12.91
N ALA A 152 46.48 -14.18 12.57
CA ALA A 152 46.53 -15.45 13.30
C ALA A 152 47.09 -16.56 12.41
N GLY A 153 48.35 -16.92 12.65
CA GLY A 153 49.01 -18.05 11.99
C GLY A 153 48.28 -19.37 12.25
N LYS A 154 48.17 -20.17 11.17
CA LYS A 154 47.95 -21.62 11.15
C LYS A 154 47.12 -22.22 12.29
N VAL A 155 45.80 -22.02 12.27
CA VAL A 155 44.83 -23.04 12.71
C VAL A 155 43.59 -22.92 11.81
N ASP A 156 43.29 -24.00 11.08
CA ASP A 156 42.22 -24.10 10.08
C ASP A 156 40.85 -24.35 10.75
N ALA A 157 40.27 -23.29 11.31
CA ALA A 157 38.91 -23.33 11.84
C ALA A 157 38.22 -21.97 11.60
N ILE A 158 37.76 -21.74 10.37
CA ILE A 158 36.82 -20.65 10.09
C ILE A 158 35.42 -21.14 10.51
N SER A 159 35.07 -20.98 11.78
CA SER A 159 33.67 -21.08 12.19
C SER A 159 32.91 -19.87 11.64
N ALA A 160 32.10 -20.10 10.60
CA ALA A 160 31.23 -19.10 10.02
C ALA A 160 30.03 -18.80 10.95
N ALA A 161 30.29 -18.16 12.08
CA ALA A 161 29.23 -17.64 12.94
C ALA A 161 28.67 -16.36 12.30
N THR A 162 27.52 -16.46 11.64
CA THR A 162 26.71 -15.30 11.28
C THR A 162 26.38 -14.51 12.55
N ILE A 163 26.43 -13.17 12.49
CA ILE A 163 26.06 -12.28 13.61
C ILE A 163 24.75 -12.75 14.24
N ALA A 164 24.77 -12.92 15.57
CA ALA A 164 23.58 -13.23 16.36
C ALA A 164 22.49 -12.17 16.10
N GLY A 165 21.38 -12.59 15.49
CA GLY A 165 20.29 -11.71 15.06
C GLY A 165 19.99 -11.74 13.55
N VAL A 166 20.94 -12.16 12.70
CA VAL A 166 20.71 -12.21 11.24
C VAL A 166 20.27 -13.60 10.76
N SER A 167 20.47 -14.65 11.58
CA SER A 167 20.11 -16.03 11.24
C SER A 167 18.64 -16.22 10.86
N ASP A 168 17.74 -15.39 11.39
CA ASP A 168 16.31 -15.43 11.08
C ASP A 168 15.95 -14.83 9.71
N TYR A 169 16.91 -14.20 9.04
CA TYR A 169 16.74 -13.54 7.75
C TYR A 169 17.51 -14.21 6.61
N ILE A 170 18.17 -15.33 6.89
CA ILE A 170 18.97 -16.07 5.92
C ILE A 170 18.63 -17.57 5.93
N VAL A 171 18.97 -18.26 4.85
CA VAL A 171 19.13 -19.71 4.88
C VAL A 171 20.46 -20.00 5.56
N LYS A 172 20.45 -20.89 6.57
CA LYS A 172 21.66 -21.24 7.33
C LYS A 172 22.75 -21.76 6.39
N GLY A 173 23.94 -21.18 6.47
CA GLY A 173 25.05 -21.52 5.57
C GLY A 173 24.93 -20.93 4.17
N ALA A 174 23.98 -20.05 3.88
CA ALA A 174 23.84 -19.40 2.58
C ALA A 174 23.65 -17.87 2.69
N VAL A 175 24.41 -17.24 3.60
CA VAL A 175 24.37 -15.78 3.84
C VAL A 175 24.44 -15.00 2.53
N TYR A 176 25.43 -15.29 1.69
CA TYR A 176 25.67 -14.56 0.44
C TYR A 176 24.51 -14.72 -0.54
N THR A 177 24.02 -15.95 -0.74
CA THR A 177 22.88 -16.25 -1.63
C THR A 177 21.61 -15.55 -1.15
N SER A 178 21.27 -15.67 0.14
CA SER A 178 20.10 -15.00 0.72
C SER A 178 20.20 -13.47 0.60
N TYR A 179 21.37 -12.90 0.93
CA TYR A 179 21.64 -11.46 0.84
C TYR A 179 21.51 -10.94 -0.59
N THR A 180 22.20 -11.59 -1.54
CA THR A 180 22.26 -11.17 -2.94
C THR A 180 20.88 -11.20 -3.58
N LEU A 181 20.14 -12.30 -3.41
CA LEU A 181 18.81 -12.43 -3.97
C LEU A 181 17.84 -11.40 -3.37
N TRP A 182 17.89 -11.17 -2.06
CA TRP A 182 17.03 -10.16 -1.44
C TRP A 182 17.30 -8.75 -2.01
N HIS A 183 18.57 -8.37 -2.17
CA HIS A 183 18.94 -7.07 -2.74
C HIS A 183 18.60 -6.93 -4.23
N ILE A 184 18.61 -8.01 -5.00
CA ILE A 184 18.12 -7.99 -6.39
C ILE A 184 16.60 -7.81 -6.40
N VAL A 185 15.89 -8.55 -5.54
CA VAL A 185 14.42 -8.50 -5.42
C VAL A 185 13.93 -7.10 -5.05
N TYR A 186 14.60 -6.42 -4.13
CA TYR A 186 14.17 -5.13 -3.59
C TYR A 186 14.97 -3.92 -4.09
N GLY A 187 15.95 -4.12 -4.97
CA GLY A 187 16.82 -3.06 -5.51
C GLY A 187 16.36 -2.48 -6.85
N ASN A 188 17.32 -2.27 -7.75
CA ASN A 188 17.12 -1.53 -9.00
C ASN A 188 16.12 -2.19 -9.95
N THR A 189 16.03 -3.52 -9.95
CA THR A 189 15.06 -4.25 -10.79
C THR A 189 13.63 -3.91 -10.39
N ARG A 190 13.31 -3.94 -9.10
CA ARG A 190 11.99 -3.53 -8.57
C ARG A 190 11.67 -2.08 -8.91
N SER A 191 12.64 -1.19 -8.75
CA SER A 191 12.47 0.24 -9.07
C SER A 191 12.14 0.45 -10.56
N ALA A 192 12.78 -0.30 -11.46
CA ALA A 192 12.49 -0.25 -12.88
C ALA A 192 11.10 -0.79 -13.22
N ILE A 193 10.69 -1.87 -12.57
CA ILE A 193 9.34 -2.45 -12.70
C ILE A 193 8.27 -1.46 -12.28
N ILE A 194 8.42 -0.83 -11.10
CA ILE A 194 7.46 0.16 -10.61
C ILE A 194 7.30 1.29 -11.61
N ARG A 195 8.41 1.89 -12.09
CA ARG A 195 8.37 2.96 -13.10
C ARG A 195 7.69 2.52 -14.40
N LYS A 196 8.00 1.31 -14.90
CA LYS A 196 7.40 0.81 -16.14
C LYS A 196 5.89 0.57 -15.96
N THR A 197 5.46 0.09 -14.81
CA THR A 197 4.04 -0.07 -14.50
C THR A 197 3.33 1.27 -14.35
N GLU A 198 3.93 2.25 -13.65
CA GLU A 198 3.40 3.62 -13.54
C GLU A 198 3.15 4.24 -14.92
N GLN A 199 4.07 4.07 -15.85
CA GLN A 199 3.92 4.54 -17.24
C GLN A 199 2.82 3.83 -18.03
N ALA A 200 2.44 2.62 -17.61
CA ALA A 200 1.42 1.80 -18.24
C ALA A 200 0.06 1.88 -17.52
N LEU A 201 -0.05 2.67 -16.45
CA LEU A 201 -1.29 2.77 -15.68
C LEU A 201 -2.42 3.39 -16.51
N THR A 202 -3.55 2.69 -16.53
CA THR A 202 -4.82 3.16 -17.07
C THR A 202 -5.93 2.98 -16.03
N PRO A 203 -7.10 3.62 -16.19
CA PRO A 203 -8.26 3.39 -15.33
C PRO A 203 -8.66 1.92 -15.21
N GLU A 204 -8.51 1.14 -16.27
CA GLU A 204 -8.81 -0.30 -16.30
C GLU A 204 -7.75 -1.10 -15.55
N LEU A 205 -6.46 -0.81 -15.80
CA LEU A 205 -5.37 -1.52 -15.15
C LEU A 205 -5.38 -1.29 -13.63
N VAL A 206 -5.62 -0.05 -13.17
CA VAL A 206 -5.68 0.21 -11.73
C VAL A 206 -6.86 -0.51 -11.08
N GLN A 207 -8.02 -0.61 -11.77
CA GLN A 207 -9.15 -1.39 -11.27
C GLN A 207 -8.84 -2.90 -11.19
N LEU A 208 -8.04 -3.45 -12.10
CA LEU A 208 -7.54 -4.82 -12.00
C LEU A 208 -6.62 -4.99 -10.79
N ILE A 209 -5.72 -4.02 -10.55
CA ILE A 209 -4.82 -4.02 -9.38
C ILE A 209 -5.61 -3.99 -8.06
N LEU A 210 -6.65 -3.15 -7.99
CA LEU A 210 -7.51 -3.03 -6.81
C LEU A 210 -8.30 -4.33 -6.51
N LYS A 211 -8.45 -5.23 -7.48
CA LYS A 211 -9.07 -6.55 -7.30
C LYS A 211 -8.08 -7.63 -6.85
N SER A 212 -6.78 -7.32 -6.74
CA SER A 212 -5.75 -8.27 -6.32
C SER A 212 -6.12 -8.99 -5.01
N PRO A 213 -5.81 -10.28 -4.83
CA PRO A 213 -5.96 -10.93 -3.54
C PRO A 213 -4.95 -10.41 -2.50
N ASN A 214 -3.88 -9.73 -2.93
CA ASN A 214 -2.82 -9.25 -2.06
C ASN A 214 -3.09 -7.79 -1.60
N MET A 215 -3.04 -7.56 -0.29
CA MET A 215 -3.30 -6.24 0.30
C MET A 215 -2.26 -5.18 -0.10
N GLU A 216 -0.99 -5.56 -0.25
CA GLU A 216 0.07 -4.62 -0.65
C GLU A 216 -0.14 -4.13 -2.08
N ASP A 217 -0.62 -5.00 -2.97
CA ASP A 217 -0.97 -4.60 -4.35
C ASP A 217 -2.13 -3.61 -4.37
N LYS A 218 -3.17 -3.84 -3.56
CA LYS A 218 -4.30 -2.89 -3.44
C LYS A 218 -3.83 -1.54 -2.91
N ALA A 219 -3.01 -1.56 -1.86
CA ALA A 219 -2.46 -0.34 -1.27
C ALA A 219 -1.55 0.41 -2.24
N TRP A 220 -0.74 -0.31 -3.03
CA TRP A 220 0.05 0.25 -4.12
C TRP A 220 -0.88 0.90 -5.15
N GLY A 221 -1.91 0.20 -5.62
CA GLY A 221 -2.89 0.72 -6.58
C GLY A 221 -3.53 2.02 -6.11
N LEU A 222 -4.06 2.05 -4.89
CA LEU A 222 -4.65 3.27 -4.29
C LEU A 222 -3.65 4.43 -4.21
N SER A 223 -2.38 4.14 -3.92
CA SER A 223 -1.32 5.16 -3.82
C SER A 223 -0.86 5.70 -5.18
N HIS A 224 -1.24 5.07 -6.30
CA HIS A 224 -0.87 5.46 -7.67
C HIS A 224 -2.11 5.78 -8.53
N ILE A 225 -3.15 6.33 -7.91
CA ILE A 225 -4.29 6.90 -8.65
C ILE A 225 -4.06 8.40 -8.85
N ASN A 226 -3.92 9.15 -7.77
CA ASN A 226 -3.67 10.59 -7.82
C ASN A 226 -2.38 10.89 -8.58
N GLY A 227 -2.48 11.68 -9.66
CA GLY A 227 -1.36 12.08 -10.51
C GLY A 227 -0.97 11.09 -11.60
N PHE A 228 -1.54 9.88 -11.62
CA PHE A 228 -1.19 8.83 -12.60
C PHE A 228 -2.38 8.40 -13.47
N VAL A 229 -3.60 8.41 -12.92
CA VAL A 229 -4.77 7.84 -13.57
C VAL A 229 -5.93 8.81 -13.55
N GLU A 230 -6.67 8.89 -14.66
CA GLU A 230 -7.92 9.63 -14.71
C GLU A 230 -8.94 9.05 -13.71
N PHE A 231 -9.54 9.91 -12.90
CA PHE A 231 -10.50 9.52 -11.86
C PHE A 231 -11.91 9.27 -12.43
N THR A 232 -12.02 8.33 -13.36
CA THR A 232 -13.26 7.96 -14.05
C THR A 232 -14.33 7.42 -13.09
N PRO A 233 -15.63 7.36 -13.47
CA PRO A 233 -16.68 6.84 -12.61
C PRO A 233 -16.43 5.41 -12.08
N GLY A 234 -15.76 4.56 -12.88
CA GLY A 234 -15.34 3.22 -12.47
C GLY A 234 -14.32 3.27 -11.33
N VAL A 235 -13.25 4.04 -11.53
CA VAL A 235 -12.20 4.25 -10.52
C VAL A 235 -12.77 4.87 -9.25
N GLN A 236 -13.62 5.89 -9.37
CA GLN A 236 -14.31 6.51 -8.23
C GLN A 236 -15.07 5.47 -7.39
N SER A 237 -15.82 4.61 -8.06
CA SER A 237 -16.62 3.58 -7.39
C SER A 237 -15.72 2.55 -6.70
N SER A 238 -14.64 2.11 -7.35
CA SER A 238 -13.65 1.23 -6.72
C SER A 238 -13.02 1.87 -5.49
N VAL A 239 -12.58 3.14 -5.57
CA VAL A 239 -11.95 3.85 -4.45
C VAL A 239 -12.93 4.05 -3.29
N LEU A 240 -14.15 4.53 -3.55
CA LEU A 240 -15.15 4.73 -2.49
C LEU A 240 -15.56 3.42 -1.80
N ASN A 241 -15.47 2.27 -2.49
CA ASN A 241 -15.74 0.97 -1.89
C ASN A 241 -14.67 0.53 -0.87
N PHE A 242 -13.45 1.06 -0.95
CA PHE A 242 -12.41 0.81 0.06
C PHE A 242 -12.59 1.61 1.35
N ILE A 243 -13.44 2.64 1.36
CA ILE A 243 -13.68 3.48 2.54
C ILE A 243 -14.70 2.77 3.44
N GLN A 244 -14.21 1.91 4.33
CA GLN A 244 -14.99 1.04 5.22
C GLN A 244 -14.25 0.73 6.53
N ASN A 245 -14.95 0.24 7.56
CA ASN A 245 -14.38 0.17 8.91
C ASN A 245 -13.39 -0.98 9.12
N GLU A 246 -13.49 -2.01 8.28
CA GLU A 246 -12.79 -3.29 8.40
C GLU A 246 -11.29 -3.15 8.15
N ASP A 247 -10.89 -2.18 7.32
CA ASP A 247 -9.49 -1.93 6.96
C ASP A 247 -9.21 -0.42 6.94
N TYR A 248 -8.71 0.07 8.08
CA TYR A 248 -8.33 1.48 8.22
C TYR A 248 -7.20 1.87 7.25
N TYR A 249 -6.24 0.99 7.04
CA TYR A 249 -5.07 1.26 6.20
C TYR A 249 -5.49 1.46 4.74
N LEU A 250 -6.27 0.54 4.17
CA LEU A 250 -6.78 0.71 2.81
C LEU A 250 -7.79 1.87 2.70
N SER A 251 -8.59 2.13 3.74
CA SER A 251 -9.51 3.27 3.76
C SER A 251 -8.78 4.61 3.72
N GLU A 252 -7.72 4.75 4.51
CA GLU A 252 -6.87 5.95 4.49
C GLU A 252 -6.23 6.15 3.11
N LYS A 253 -5.68 5.08 2.51
CA LYS A 253 -5.13 5.12 1.15
C LYS A 253 -6.20 5.51 0.12
N ALA A 254 -7.42 5.00 0.25
CA ALA A 254 -8.53 5.32 -0.65
C ALA A 254 -8.98 6.78 -0.53
N ILE A 255 -9.06 7.32 0.69
CA ILE A 255 -9.36 8.75 0.89
C ILE A 255 -8.25 9.60 0.26
N ASN A 256 -6.98 9.23 0.46
CA ASN A 256 -5.83 9.96 -0.09
C ASN A 256 -5.70 9.84 -1.61
N ALA A 257 -6.26 8.79 -2.22
CA ALA A 257 -6.29 8.62 -3.67
C ALA A 257 -7.15 9.68 -4.39
N ILE A 258 -8.07 10.33 -3.68
CA ILE A 258 -8.90 11.40 -4.23
C ILE A 258 -8.07 12.68 -4.28
N ALA A 259 -7.79 13.16 -5.49
CA ALA A 259 -7.07 14.41 -5.70
C ALA A 259 -7.96 15.63 -5.40
N PRO A 260 -7.39 16.77 -4.95
CA PRO A 260 -8.15 18.00 -4.74
C PRO A 260 -8.99 18.43 -5.94
N GLU A 261 -8.46 18.26 -7.16
CA GLU A 261 -9.12 18.64 -8.41
C GLU A 261 -10.35 17.78 -8.67
N ASN A 262 -10.34 16.51 -8.26
CA ASN A 262 -11.49 15.63 -8.40
C ASN A 262 -12.65 16.07 -7.49
N LEU A 263 -12.34 16.68 -6.35
CA LEU A 263 -13.33 17.23 -5.44
C LEU A 263 -14.02 18.49 -6.00
N ALA A 264 -13.65 19.01 -7.16
CA ALA A 264 -14.48 20.00 -7.87
C ALA A 264 -15.85 19.41 -8.28
N SER A 265 -15.97 18.08 -8.35
CA SER A 265 -17.23 17.39 -8.64
C SER A 265 -18.16 17.34 -7.43
N ASP A 266 -19.31 18.00 -7.54
CA ASP A 266 -20.39 17.94 -6.55
C ASP A 266 -20.85 16.51 -6.27
N SER A 267 -20.99 15.68 -7.31
CA SER A 267 -21.46 14.30 -7.14
C SER A 267 -20.44 13.45 -6.37
N LEU A 268 -19.14 13.69 -6.58
CA LEU A 268 -18.10 12.99 -5.84
C LEU A 268 -18.09 13.41 -4.37
N GLN A 269 -18.21 14.71 -4.08
CA GLN A 269 -18.30 15.18 -2.69
C GLN A 269 -19.49 14.57 -1.95
N LEU A 270 -20.66 14.49 -2.61
CA LEU A 270 -21.85 13.86 -2.04
C LEU A 270 -21.63 12.38 -1.77
N ARG A 271 -21.08 11.63 -2.72
CA ARG A 271 -20.79 10.19 -2.55
C ARG A 271 -19.73 9.92 -1.49
N LEU A 272 -18.72 10.78 -1.37
CA LEU A 272 -17.74 10.71 -0.29
C LEU A 272 -18.42 11.01 1.06
N PHE A 273 -19.30 12.01 1.10
CA PHE A 273 -20.07 12.33 2.29
C PHE A 273 -21.02 11.19 2.69
N ASP A 274 -21.61 10.44 1.75
CA ASP A 274 -22.48 9.30 2.09
C ASP A 274 -21.73 8.22 2.89
N LYS A 275 -20.40 8.13 2.78
CA LYS A 275 -19.56 7.26 3.63
C LYS A 275 -19.39 7.80 5.04
N PHE A 276 -19.48 9.11 5.25
CA PHE A 276 -19.22 9.77 6.53
C PHE A 276 -20.06 9.22 7.67
N ASP A 277 -21.33 8.87 7.43
CA ASP A 277 -22.20 8.35 8.48
C ASP A 277 -22.00 6.87 8.78
N THR A 278 -21.45 6.10 7.83
CA THR A 278 -21.25 4.65 7.97
C THR A 278 -19.89 4.29 8.58
N VAL A 279 -18.93 5.21 8.60
CA VAL A 279 -17.57 4.95 9.08
C VAL A 279 -17.32 5.38 10.52
N ASN A 280 -16.26 4.84 11.11
CA ASN A 280 -15.85 5.08 12.48
C ASN A 280 -15.27 6.50 12.64
N PHE A 281 -15.02 6.86 13.90
CA PHE A 281 -14.52 8.18 14.27
C PHE A 281 -13.26 8.62 13.51
N GLY A 282 -12.27 7.74 13.33
CA GLY A 282 -11.01 8.09 12.65
C GLY A 282 -11.24 8.42 11.18
N LEU A 283 -11.99 7.57 10.47
CA LEU A 283 -12.30 7.78 9.06
C LEU A 283 -13.19 9.00 8.83
N LYS A 284 -14.10 9.34 9.76
CA LYS A 284 -14.86 10.60 9.70
C LYS A 284 -13.93 11.82 9.67
N LEU A 285 -12.88 11.83 10.48
CA LEU A 285 -11.92 12.93 10.48
C LEU A 285 -11.17 13.01 9.15
N LEU A 286 -10.72 11.87 8.61
CA LEU A 286 -10.06 11.82 7.31
C LEU A 286 -10.95 12.32 6.17
N ILE A 287 -12.24 11.96 6.15
CA ILE A 287 -13.20 12.47 5.16
C ILE A 287 -13.35 13.99 5.28
N LEU A 288 -13.48 14.52 6.50
CA LEU A 288 -13.57 15.97 6.70
C LEU A 288 -12.30 16.70 6.30
N ASP A 289 -11.13 16.13 6.56
CA ASP A 289 -9.85 16.68 6.14
C ASP A 289 -9.73 16.68 4.62
N LYS A 290 -10.14 15.59 3.95
CA LYS A 290 -10.19 15.51 2.49
C LYS A 290 -11.13 16.55 1.89
N LEU A 291 -12.32 16.77 2.46
CA LEU A 291 -13.26 17.81 2.00
C LEU A 291 -12.72 19.25 2.18
N LYS A 292 -11.71 19.48 3.03
CA LYS A 292 -11.04 20.80 3.13
C LYS A 292 -10.14 21.08 1.94
N GLU A 293 -9.73 20.04 1.20
CA GLU A 293 -8.92 20.16 -0.02
C GLU A 293 -9.75 20.53 -1.24
N ALA A 294 -11.08 20.38 -1.19
CA ALA A 294 -11.95 20.75 -2.29
C ALA A 294 -11.77 22.24 -2.66
N PRO A 295 -11.85 22.61 -3.95
CA PRO A 295 -11.82 24.03 -4.35
C PRO A 295 -13.02 24.82 -3.80
N VAL A 296 -14.20 24.19 -3.78
CA VAL A 296 -15.44 24.72 -3.21
C VAL A 296 -16.19 23.58 -2.54
N LEU A 297 -16.70 23.79 -1.32
CA LEU A 297 -17.54 22.81 -0.65
C LEU A 297 -18.96 22.81 -1.21
N ASN A 298 -19.47 21.64 -1.54
CA ASN A 298 -20.84 21.45 -1.99
C ASN A 298 -21.85 21.90 -0.90
N ALA A 299 -22.85 22.69 -1.30
CA ALA A 299 -23.83 23.26 -0.37
C ALA A 299 -24.65 22.20 0.38
N GLN A 300 -25.06 21.12 -0.31
CA GLN A 300 -25.84 20.05 0.30
C GLN A 300 -25.00 19.25 1.30
N VAL A 301 -23.70 19.03 1.03
CA VAL A 301 -22.78 18.44 2.02
C VAL A 301 -22.68 19.34 3.26
N ALA A 302 -22.54 20.65 3.07
CA ALA A 302 -22.47 21.60 4.18
C ALA A 302 -23.76 21.62 5.02
N GLU A 303 -24.93 21.58 4.37
CA GLU A 303 -26.24 21.52 5.04
C GLU A 303 -26.42 20.22 5.84
N LYS A 304 -26.09 19.06 5.25
CA LYS A 304 -26.17 17.77 5.95
C LYS A 304 -25.24 17.74 7.17
N LEU A 305 -24.01 18.22 7.03
CA LEU A 305 -23.07 18.35 8.15
C LEU A 305 -23.59 19.30 9.24
N ALA A 306 -24.18 20.43 8.86
CA ALA A 306 -24.74 21.39 9.81
C ALA A 306 -25.91 20.80 10.60
N ALA A 307 -26.78 20.04 9.93
CA ALA A 307 -27.93 19.39 10.56
C ALA A 307 -27.51 18.37 11.65
N GLY A 308 -26.36 17.71 11.48
CA GLY A 308 -25.84 16.72 12.43
C GLY A 308 -25.04 17.30 13.61
N LEU A 309 -24.75 18.61 13.63
CA LEU A 309 -23.80 19.24 14.57
C LEU A 309 -24.05 18.90 16.06
N ASN A 310 -25.30 18.88 16.50
CA ASN A 310 -25.69 18.58 17.89
C ASN A 310 -25.45 17.10 18.27
N GLY A 311 -25.39 16.19 17.29
CA GLY A 311 -25.19 14.75 17.53
C GLY A 311 -23.73 14.30 17.45
N TYR A 312 -22.85 15.12 16.87
CA TYR A 312 -21.45 14.75 16.68
C TYR A 312 -20.60 14.92 17.96
N ARG A 313 -19.57 14.09 18.08
CA ARG A 313 -18.56 14.21 19.14
C ARG A 313 -17.75 15.50 18.94
N GLY A 314 -17.27 16.09 20.04
CA GLY A 314 -16.65 17.42 20.00
C GLY A 314 -15.50 17.59 19.00
N SER A 315 -14.67 16.57 18.78
CA SER A 315 -13.60 16.59 17.77
C SER A 315 -14.12 16.58 16.33
N VAL A 316 -15.18 15.84 16.04
CA VAL A 316 -15.87 15.86 14.74
C VAL A 316 -16.53 17.22 14.54
N THR A 317 -17.30 17.70 15.52
CA THR A 317 -17.94 19.03 15.49
C THR A 317 -16.91 20.13 15.22
N ASN A 318 -15.78 20.12 15.92
CA ASN A 318 -14.70 21.08 15.69
C ASN A 318 -14.13 21.00 14.27
N ASN A 319 -13.99 19.80 13.69
CA ASN A 319 -13.50 19.67 12.32
C ASN A 319 -14.50 20.14 11.28
N ILE A 320 -15.80 19.94 11.51
CA ILE A 320 -16.88 20.49 10.68
C ILE A 320 -16.84 22.02 10.71
N LEU A 321 -16.74 22.63 11.90
CA LEU A 321 -16.66 24.09 12.02
C LEU A 321 -15.39 24.66 11.35
N ARG A 322 -14.26 23.94 11.42
CA ARG A 322 -13.04 24.31 10.68
C ARG A 322 -13.21 24.17 9.17
N LEU A 323 -13.92 23.14 8.70
CA LEU A 323 -14.26 22.96 7.29
C LEU A 323 -15.13 24.14 6.81
N PHE A 324 -16.17 24.52 7.57
CA PHE A 324 -16.99 25.68 7.24
C PHE A 324 -16.20 26.98 7.22
N ALA A 325 -15.31 27.20 8.20
CA ALA A 325 -14.43 28.36 8.20
C ALA A 325 -13.50 28.39 6.98
N LYS A 326 -12.89 27.25 6.62
CA LYS A 326 -12.00 27.11 5.46
C LYS A 326 -12.69 27.50 4.15
N HIS A 327 -13.96 27.12 4.01
CA HIS A 327 -14.78 27.40 2.83
C HIS A 327 -15.65 28.65 2.95
N GLN A 328 -15.48 29.43 4.01
CA GLN A 328 -16.24 30.66 4.28
C GLN A 328 -17.77 30.46 4.23
N ILE A 329 -18.25 29.31 4.73
CA ILE A 329 -19.67 29.02 4.76
C ILE A 329 -20.35 29.95 5.78
N SER A 330 -21.38 30.68 5.37
CA SER A 330 -22.09 31.62 6.25
C SER A 330 -23.59 31.72 5.95
N THR A 331 -24.17 30.67 5.37
CA THR A 331 -25.61 30.68 5.06
C THR A 331 -26.44 30.81 6.34
N PRO A 332 -27.59 31.53 6.32
CA PRO A 332 -28.38 31.75 7.53
C PRO A 332 -28.83 30.47 8.23
N GLY A 333 -29.16 29.42 7.47
CA GLY A 333 -29.54 28.11 8.03
C GLY A 333 -28.42 27.48 8.84
N ILE A 334 -27.21 27.41 8.27
CA ILE A 334 -26.02 26.84 8.92
C ILE A 334 -25.62 27.68 10.14
N CYS A 335 -25.69 29.01 10.05
CA CYS A 335 -25.40 29.88 11.19
C CYS A 335 -26.37 29.66 12.35
N ARG A 336 -27.67 29.43 12.08
CA ARG A 336 -28.67 29.13 13.13
C ARG A 336 -28.38 27.81 13.83
N LEU A 337 -28.15 26.74 13.08
CA LEU A 337 -27.79 25.43 13.63
C LEU A 337 -26.50 25.51 14.45
N THR A 338 -25.52 26.28 13.98
CA THR A 338 -24.28 26.49 14.73
C THR A 338 -24.48 27.34 15.99
N ALA A 339 -25.39 28.31 15.97
CA ALA A 339 -25.70 29.14 17.13
C ALA A 339 -26.38 28.37 18.27
N GLU A 340 -27.08 27.27 17.97
CA GLU A 340 -27.61 26.35 18.99
C GLU A 340 -26.50 25.75 19.86
N LEU A 341 -25.33 25.47 19.26
CA LEU A 341 -24.17 24.93 19.97
C LEU A 341 -23.61 25.88 21.03
N LEU A 342 -23.91 27.18 20.99
CA LEU A 342 -23.50 28.12 22.05
C LEU A 342 -24.10 27.77 23.42
N GLN A 343 -25.20 27.01 23.43
CA GLN A 343 -25.85 26.55 24.65
C GLN A 343 -25.48 25.10 25.01
N HIS A 344 -24.58 24.48 24.25
CA HIS A 344 -24.18 23.09 24.44
C HIS A 344 -23.48 22.88 25.79
N GLN A 345 -23.80 21.78 26.47
CA GLN A 345 -23.28 21.45 27.81
C GLN A 345 -21.75 21.28 27.81
N ASN A 346 -21.22 20.68 26.75
CA ASN A 346 -19.77 20.58 26.53
C ASN A 346 -19.18 21.97 26.17
N SER A 347 -18.38 22.53 27.08
CA SER A 347 -17.74 23.84 26.95
C SER A 347 -16.75 23.94 25.78
N PHE A 348 -16.12 22.83 25.39
CA PHE A 348 -15.26 22.79 24.21
C PHE A 348 -16.09 23.05 22.94
N ILE A 349 -17.23 22.38 22.80
CA ILE A 349 -18.12 22.52 21.62
C ILE A 349 -18.66 23.95 21.53
N SER A 350 -19.22 24.47 22.63
CA SER A 350 -19.78 25.82 22.62
C SER A 350 -18.74 26.90 22.33
N ARG A 351 -17.50 26.73 22.84
CA ARG A 351 -16.38 27.62 22.53
C ARG A 351 -15.99 27.54 21.05
N LYS A 352 -15.95 26.36 20.44
CA LYS A 352 -15.64 26.20 19.02
C LYS A 352 -16.72 26.81 18.12
N ALA A 353 -17.99 26.65 18.48
CA ALA A 353 -19.09 27.32 17.79
C ALA A 353 -18.96 28.85 17.86
N TYR A 354 -18.66 29.39 19.05
CA TYR A 354 -18.41 30.82 19.24
C TYR A 354 -17.25 31.32 18.38
N GLN A 355 -16.12 30.59 18.35
CA GLN A 355 -14.95 30.96 17.54
C GLN A 355 -15.29 31.05 16.05
N TYR A 356 -16.03 30.08 15.52
CA TYR A 356 -16.47 30.10 14.13
C TYR A 356 -17.44 31.26 13.84
N LEU A 357 -18.50 31.41 14.64
CA LEU A 357 -19.51 32.45 14.42
C LEU A 357 -18.95 33.87 14.54
N SER A 358 -17.99 34.08 15.42
CA SER A 358 -17.33 35.38 15.59
C SER A 358 -16.34 35.69 14.46
N GLY A 359 -15.92 34.68 13.71
CA GLY A 359 -14.99 34.81 12.58
C GLY A 359 -15.66 35.06 11.23
N ILE A 360 -16.99 35.10 11.17
CA ILE A 360 -17.77 35.28 9.94
C ILE A 360 -18.73 36.45 10.04
N THR A 361 -19.13 37.03 8.91
CA THR A 361 -20.12 38.11 8.86
C THR A 361 -21.54 37.54 8.97
N ILE A 362 -22.31 37.97 9.99
CA ILE A 362 -23.67 37.49 10.25
C ILE A 362 -24.64 38.68 10.31
N HIS A 363 -25.62 38.70 9.41
CA HIS A 363 -26.66 39.74 9.37
C HIS A 363 -27.88 39.43 10.26
N ASP A 364 -28.00 38.21 10.78
CA ASP A 364 -29.12 37.81 11.64
C ASP A 364 -28.96 38.36 13.08
N LYS A 365 -29.81 39.33 13.44
CA LYS A 365 -29.81 39.99 14.76
C LYS A 365 -29.98 39.00 15.92
N LYS A 366 -30.72 37.90 15.73
CA LYS A 366 -30.95 36.90 16.79
C LYS A 366 -29.66 36.15 17.10
N ILE A 367 -28.90 35.79 16.08
CA ILE A 367 -27.61 35.11 16.23
C ILE A 367 -26.59 36.04 16.91
N ASN A 368 -26.50 37.31 16.48
CA ASN A 368 -25.61 38.28 17.11
C ASN A 368 -25.92 38.48 18.61
N ARG A 369 -27.19 38.48 19.00
CA ARG A 369 -27.59 38.49 20.42
C ARG A 369 -27.11 37.25 21.18
N LEU A 370 -27.19 36.05 20.58
CA LEU A 370 -26.69 34.81 21.20
C LEU A 370 -25.17 34.83 21.38
N ILE A 371 -24.43 35.33 20.39
CA ILE A 371 -22.97 35.50 20.44
C ILE A 371 -22.59 36.46 21.59
N HIS A 372 -23.24 37.64 21.66
CA HIS A 372 -23.00 38.59 22.75
C HIS A 372 -23.32 37.99 24.13
N LYS A 373 -24.45 37.29 24.26
CA LYS A 373 -24.83 36.61 25.51
C LYS A 373 -23.77 35.58 25.94
N TYR A 374 -23.26 34.80 24.99
CA TYR A 374 -22.19 33.83 25.25
C TYR A 374 -20.90 34.54 25.70
N LYS A 375 -20.48 35.58 24.98
CA LYS A 375 -19.29 36.39 25.30
C LYS A 375 -19.35 36.95 26.71
N SER A 376 -20.46 37.61 27.07
CA SER A 376 -20.66 38.16 28.42
C SER A 376 -20.66 37.09 29.52
N LYS A 377 -21.32 35.94 29.28
CA LYS A 377 -21.37 34.83 30.25
C LYS A 377 -20.00 34.24 30.55
N HIS A 378 -19.11 34.20 29.56
CA HIS A 378 -17.81 33.55 29.65
C HIS A 378 -16.61 34.52 29.78
N GLN A 379 -16.87 35.83 29.89
CA GLN A 379 -15.85 36.88 30.05
C GLN A 379 -14.76 36.85 28.95
N LEU A 380 -15.19 36.64 27.69
CA LEU A 380 -14.32 36.56 26.51
C LEU A 380 -14.24 37.87 25.72
#